data_AF-D5SK44-F1
#
_entry.id   AF-D5SK44-F1
#
_cell.length_a   1.000
_cell.length_b   1.000
_cell.length_c   1.000
_cell.angle_alpha   90.00
_cell.angle_beta   90.00
_cell.angle_gamma   90.00
#
_symmetry.space_group_name_H-M   'P 1'
#
loop_
_entity.id
_entity.type
_entity.pdbx_description
1 polymer ?
#
loop_
_entity_poly.entity_id
_entity_poly.type
_entity_poly.pdbx_seq_one_letter_code
_entity_poly.pdbx_strand_id
1 'polypeptide(L)'
;MIAGPQPHGGPARCQEVVCVSIAQETAAEIGLRWIFQSYWGFKNAPQVADFNAYGKALLICAKGDGDLADEEREYAVGLIAGMHGPADLVEELKTDSGDGDLKEVLGAAEGAGASGACLLYDAIRVSAADGVLAPGELEQIEAAADLLGVGRDAVAQLVEIHQQEAELVKRRFELCYPDAESRPF
;
A
#
# COMPACT_ATOMS: atom_id res chain seq x y z
N MET A 1 18.45 58.96 -5.76
CA MET A 1 19.37 57.81 -5.54
C MET A 1 18.50 56.60 -5.26
N ILE A 2 18.53 55.64 -6.17
CA ILE A 2 17.57 54.52 -6.28
C ILE A 2 18.27 53.30 -5.66
N ALA A 3 17.72 52.75 -4.57
CA ALA A 3 18.23 51.53 -3.97
C ALA A 3 17.76 50.33 -4.79
N GLY A 4 18.70 49.54 -5.33
CA GLY A 4 18.42 48.33 -6.11
C GLY A 4 17.95 47.16 -5.22
N PRO A 5 17.27 46.16 -5.81
CA PRO A 5 16.73 45.04 -5.05
C PRO A 5 17.82 44.06 -4.60
N GLN A 6 17.70 43.53 -3.39
CA GLN A 6 18.55 42.44 -2.89
C GLN A 6 18.15 41.11 -3.52
N PRO A 7 19.11 40.24 -3.89
CA PRO A 7 18.79 38.91 -4.39
C PRO A 7 18.54 37.96 -3.21
N HIS A 8 17.29 37.53 -3.03
CA HIS A 8 16.96 36.34 -2.26
C HIS A 8 17.07 35.12 -3.19
N GLY A 9 18.12 34.33 -3.00
CA GLY A 9 18.36 33.11 -3.76
C GLY A 9 19.41 32.25 -3.08
N GLY A 10 19.08 31.67 -1.92
CA GLY A 10 19.83 30.55 -1.39
C GLY A 10 19.57 29.31 -2.25
N PRO A 11 20.57 28.51 -2.63
CA PRO A 11 20.34 27.33 -3.44
C PRO A 11 19.48 26.34 -2.63
N ALA A 12 18.35 25.94 -3.20
CA ALA A 12 17.66 24.73 -2.80
C ALA A 12 18.68 23.59 -2.84
N ARG A 13 18.98 22.98 -1.70
CA ARG A 13 19.72 21.71 -1.68
C ARG A 13 18.84 20.68 -2.38
N CYS A 14 19.08 20.47 -3.68
CA CYS A 14 18.80 19.18 -4.28
C CYS A 14 19.60 18.17 -3.47
N GLN A 15 18.93 17.38 -2.63
CA GLN A 15 19.55 16.18 -2.09
C GLN A 15 19.93 15.33 -3.30
N GLU A 16 21.23 15.19 -3.55
CA GLU A 16 21.73 14.20 -4.50
C GLU A 16 21.17 12.85 -4.07
N VAL A 17 20.44 12.21 -4.98
CA VAL A 17 20.03 10.81 -4.81
C VAL A 17 21.32 10.01 -4.79
N VAL A 18 21.77 9.62 -3.59
CA VAL A 18 22.89 8.71 -3.43
C VAL A 18 22.41 7.37 -4.00
N CYS A 19 22.77 7.11 -5.26
CA CYS A 19 22.53 5.83 -5.90
C CYS A 19 23.46 4.84 -5.22
N VAL A 20 22.95 4.13 -4.20
CA VAL A 20 23.69 3.04 -3.56
C VAL A 20 23.90 1.98 -4.64
N SER A 21 25.16 1.61 -4.88
CA SER A 21 25.48 0.57 -5.86
C SER A 21 24.85 -0.74 -5.40
N ILE A 22 24.25 -1.50 -6.33
CA ILE A 22 23.75 -2.87 -6.07
C ILE A 22 24.82 -3.75 -5.40
N ALA A 23 26.10 -3.47 -5.62
CA ALA A 23 27.21 -4.18 -4.97
C ALA A 23 27.27 -4.01 -3.44
N GLN A 24 26.53 -3.05 -2.87
CA GLN A 24 26.52 -2.72 -1.45
C GLN A 24 25.18 -3.07 -0.77
N GLU A 25 24.16 -3.44 -1.55
CA GLU A 25 22.83 -3.83 -1.05
C GLU A 25 22.81 -5.35 -0.77
N THR A 26 22.15 -5.76 0.30
CA THR A 26 21.78 -7.14 0.55
C THR A 26 20.69 -7.61 -0.42
N ALA A 27 20.53 -8.93 -0.60
CA ALA A 27 19.46 -9.47 -1.44
C ALA A 27 18.05 -9.03 -0.99
N ALA A 28 17.84 -8.89 0.33
CA ALA A 28 16.59 -8.41 0.89
C ALA A 28 16.29 -6.96 0.52
N GLU A 29 17.29 -6.07 0.57
CA GLU A 29 17.16 -4.67 0.18
C GLU A 29 16.90 -4.51 -1.32
N ILE A 30 17.60 -5.29 -2.15
CA ILE A 30 17.38 -5.32 -3.61
C ILE A 30 15.96 -5.76 -3.94
N GLY A 31 15.49 -6.86 -3.33
CA GLY A 31 14.16 -7.40 -3.55
C GLY A 31 13.06 -6.44 -3.10
N LEU A 32 13.21 -5.88 -1.90
CA LEU A 32 12.29 -4.89 -1.35
C LEU A 32 12.15 -3.67 -2.27
N ARG A 33 13.28 -3.07 -2.68
CA ARG A 33 13.27 -1.93 -3.61
C ARG A 33 12.64 -2.29 -4.95
N TRP A 34 12.91 -3.48 -5.49
CA TRP A 34 12.31 -3.94 -6.74
C TRP A 34 10.78 -4.08 -6.64
N ILE A 35 10.26 -4.66 -5.54
CA ILE A 35 8.82 -4.79 -5.30
C ILE A 35 8.15 -3.42 -5.27
N PHE A 36 8.66 -2.49 -4.46
CA PHE A 36 8.05 -1.16 -4.34
C PHE A 36 8.16 -0.33 -5.62
N GLN A 37 9.25 -0.46 -6.38
CA GLN A 37 9.36 0.17 -7.69
C GLN A 37 8.37 -0.43 -8.70
N SER A 38 8.09 -1.74 -8.62
CA SER A 38 7.23 -2.45 -9.58
C SER A 38 5.74 -2.22 -9.32
N TYR A 39 5.32 -2.15 -8.05
CA TYR A 39 3.92 -1.97 -7.68
C TYR A 39 3.54 -0.50 -7.54
N TRP A 40 4.42 0.34 -7.00
CA TRP A 40 4.09 1.71 -6.60
C TRP A 40 4.95 2.78 -7.27
N GLY A 41 5.97 2.37 -8.04
CA GLY A 41 6.88 3.31 -8.68
C GLY A 41 7.86 3.99 -7.73
N PHE A 42 8.00 3.50 -6.48
CA PHE A 42 8.85 4.14 -5.48
C PHE A 42 10.33 3.89 -5.77
N LYS A 43 11.13 4.95 -5.69
CA LYS A 43 12.59 4.88 -5.85
C LYS A 43 13.29 4.24 -4.65
N ASN A 44 12.70 4.40 -3.47
CA ASN A 44 13.22 3.92 -2.19
C ASN A 44 12.16 3.08 -1.48
N ALA A 45 12.60 2.11 -0.70
CA ALA A 45 11.70 1.34 0.16
C ALA A 45 11.16 2.19 1.34
N PRO A 46 9.93 1.93 1.81
CA PRO A 46 9.41 2.53 3.04
C PRO A 46 10.27 2.18 4.25
N GLN A 47 10.26 3.02 5.28
CA GLN A 47 10.91 2.73 6.54
C GLN A 47 10.05 1.81 7.41
N VAL A 48 10.65 1.21 8.43
CA VAL A 48 9.94 0.36 9.41
C VAL A 48 8.73 1.09 10.03
N ALA A 49 8.88 2.37 10.36
CA ALA A 49 7.78 3.17 10.90
C ALA A 49 6.62 3.32 9.91
N ASP A 50 6.92 3.50 8.62
CA ASP A 50 5.90 3.57 7.57
C ASP A 50 5.15 2.25 7.44
N PHE A 51 5.86 1.11 7.48
CA PHE A 51 5.23 -0.21 7.48
C PHE A 51 4.29 -0.39 8.67
N ASN A 52 4.74 -0.05 9.88
CA ASN A 52 3.95 -0.22 11.09
C ASN A 52 2.65 0.59 11.04
N ALA A 53 2.74 1.85 10.60
CA ALA A 53 1.56 2.70 10.42
C ALA A 53 0.66 2.17 9.30
N TYR A 54 1.23 1.83 8.13
CA TYR A 54 0.48 1.38 6.96
C TYR A 54 -0.24 0.05 7.20
N GLY A 55 0.43 -0.94 7.78
CA GLY A 55 -0.16 -2.27 8.05
C GLY A 55 -1.36 -2.19 9.00
N LYS A 56 -1.28 -1.36 10.04
CA LYS A 56 -2.41 -1.12 10.95
C LYS A 56 -3.53 -0.35 10.28
N ALA A 57 -3.20 0.70 9.53
CA ALA A 57 -4.17 1.46 8.75
C ALA A 57 -4.91 0.60 7.72
N LEU A 58 -4.23 -0.41 7.15
CA LEU A 58 -4.82 -1.34 6.20
C LEU A 58 -5.92 -2.18 6.84
N LEU A 59 -5.66 -2.73 8.04
CA LEU A 59 -6.69 -3.48 8.77
C LEU A 59 -7.86 -2.60 9.20
N ILE A 60 -7.60 -1.37 9.66
CA ILE A 60 -8.64 -0.40 10.02
C ILE A 60 -9.53 -0.09 8.79
N CYS A 61 -8.91 0.13 7.63
CA CYS A 61 -9.63 0.47 6.42
C CYS A 61 -10.44 -0.71 5.85
N ALA A 62 -9.87 -1.92 5.86
CA ALA A 62 -10.53 -3.12 5.37
C ALA A 62 -11.69 -3.57 6.28
N LYS A 63 -11.50 -3.47 7.60
CA LYS A 63 -12.55 -3.80 8.58
C LYS A 63 -13.78 -2.90 8.44
N GLY A 64 -13.58 -1.61 8.20
CA GLY A 64 -14.68 -0.64 8.18
C GLY A 64 -15.43 -0.59 9.52
N ASP A 65 -16.72 -0.94 9.51
CA ASP A 65 -17.60 -1.04 10.70
C ASP A 65 -17.94 -2.49 11.08
N GLY A 66 -17.48 -3.46 10.28
CA GLY A 66 -17.71 -4.88 10.48
C GLY A 66 -16.57 -5.58 11.21
N ASP A 67 -16.61 -6.92 11.19
CA ASP A 67 -15.48 -7.75 11.58
C ASP A 67 -14.66 -8.10 10.34
N LEU A 68 -13.35 -8.16 10.49
CA LEU A 68 -12.45 -8.62 9.43
C LEU A 68 -12.57 -10.15 9.29
N ALA A 69 -12.97 -10.63 8.12
CA ALA A 69 -13.04 -12.05 7.82
C ALA A 69 -11.64 -12.68 7.81
N ASP A 70 -11.58 -14.01 7.98
CA ASP A 70 -10.30 -14.74 8.03
C ASP A 70 -9.53 -14.59 6.70
N GLU A 71 -10.22 -14.67 5.56
CA GLU A 71 -9.63 -14.52 4.23
C GLU A 71 -9.05 -13.11 3.99
N GLU A 72 -9.77 -12.06 4.41
CA GLU A 72 -9.29 -10.68 4.33
C GLU A 72 -8.03 -10.49 5.18
N ARG A 73 -8.03 -11.03 6.41
CA ARG A 73 -6.87 -10.99 7.30
C ARG A 73 -5.68 -11.73 6.71
N GLU A 74 -5.88 -12.94 6.21
CA GLU A 74 -4.82 -13.73 5.56
C GLU A 74 -4.23 -12.97 4.38
N TYR A 75 -5.07 -12.31 3.57
CA TYR A 75 -4.62 -11.48 2.47
C TYR A 75 -3.81 -10.28 2.95
N ALA A 76 -4.30 -9.52 3.94
CA ALA A 76 -3.61 -8.34 4.47
C ALA A 76 -2.26 -8.70 5.09
N VAL A 77 -2.20 -9.74 5.91
CA VAL A 77 -0.96 -10.24 6.52
C VAL A 77 0.00 -10.73 5.43
N GLY A 78 -0.50 -11.49 4.46
CA GLY A 78 0.28 -11.99 3.33
C GLY A 78 0.84 -10.86 2.46
N LEU A 79 0.07 -9.79 2.24
CA LEU A 79 0.50 -8.61 1.51
C LEU A 79 1.66 -7.91 2.21
N ILE A 80 1.53 -7.62 3.51
CA ILE A 80 2.59 -6.96 4.30
C ILE A 80 3.84 -7.84 4.38
N ALA A 81 3.68 -9.15 4.62
CA ALA A 81 4.80 -10.09 4.64
C ALA A 81 5.48 -10.20 3.27
N GLY A 82 4.70 -10.27 2.18
CA GLY A 82 5.20 -10.35 0.82
C GLY A 82 5.97 -9.10 0.38
N MET A 83 5.64 -7.94 0.96
CA MET A 83 6.40 -6.68 0.80
C MET A 83 7.59 -6.57 1.77
N HIS A 84 7.98 -7.67 2.42
CA HIS A 84 9.04 -7.73 3.43
C HIS A 84 8.83 -6.75 4.59
N GLY A 85 7.59 -6.60 5.04
CA GLY A 85 7.29 -5.88 6.28
C GLY A 85 8.05 -6.49 7.49
N PRO A 86 8.28 -5.71 8.55
CA PRO A 86 8.94 -6.20 9.77
C PRO A 86 8.25 -7.43 10.35
N ALA A 87 9.02 -8.44 10.78
CA ALA A 87 8.45 -9.69 11.29
C ALA A 87 7.52 -9.48 12.49
N ASP A 88 7.90 -8.58 13.42
CA ASP A 88 7.09 -8.26 14.59
C ASP A 88 5.72 -7.66 14.20
N LEU A 89 5.70 -6.81 13.16
CA LEU A 89 4.45 -6.28 12.61
C LEU A 89 3.61 -7.39 12.00
N VAL A 90 4.21 -8.26 11.18
CA VAL A 90 3.49 -9.37 10.55
C VAL A 90 2.84 -10.28 11.60
N GLU A 91 3.54 -10.59 12.70
CA GLU A 91 2.97 -11.36 13.81
C GLU A 91 1.87 -10.59 14.54
N GLU A 92 2.01 -9.28 14.75
CA GLU A 92 0.98 -8.42 15.36
C GLU A 92 -0.32 -8.44 14.54
N LEU A 93 -0.22 -8.24 13.21
CA LEU A 93 -1.39 -8.15 12.32
C LEU A 93 -2.23 -9.44 12.24
N LYS A 94 -1.65 -10.60 12.59
CA LYS A 94 -2.41 -11.87 12.66
C LYS A 94 -3.50 -11.85 13.73
N THR A 95 -3.37 -11.01 14.75
CA THR A 95 -4.32 -10.97 15.87
C THR A 95 -4.88 -9.58 16.15
N ASP A 96 -4.39 -8.55 15.45
CA ASP A 96 -4.86 -7.18 15.58
C ASP A 96 -6.35 -7.07 15.20
N SER A 97 -7.15 -6.40 16.03
CA SER A 97 -8.60 -6.31 15.82
C SER A 97 -9.00 -5.35 14.70
N GLY A 98 -8.06 -4.59 14.12
CA GLY A 98 -8.33 -3.56 13.13
C GLY A 98 -9.04 -2.34 13.73
N ASP A 99 -9.02 -2.18 15.05
CA ASP A 99 -9.60 -1.02 15.72
C ASP A 99 -8.58 0.12 15.81
N GLY A 100 -9.03 1.34 15.52
CA GLY A 100 -8.19 2.53 15.71
C GLY A 100 -8.69 3.76 14.97
N ASP A 101 -8.02 4.88 15.21
CA ASP A 101 -8.22 6.09 14.43
C ASP A 101 -7.28 6.08 13.21
N LEU A 102 -7.88 6.00 12.02
CA LEU A 102 -7.13 5.92 10.77
C LEU A 102 -6.17 7.10 10.56
N LYS A 103 -6.57 8.33 10.93
CA LYS A 103 -5.74 9.53 10.75
C LYS A 103 -4.59 9.56 11.74
N GLU A 104 -4.83 9.18 12.98
CA GLU A 104 -3.79 9.08 14.00
C GLU A 104 -2.73 8.05 13.60
N VAL A 105 -3.16 6.86 13.18
CA VAL A 105 -2.27 5.76 12.79
C VAL A 105 -1.41 6.14 11.58
N LEU A 106 -2.02 6.68 10.51
CA LEU A 106 -1.25 7.12 9.35
C LEU A 106 -0.38 8.34 9.63
N GLY A 107 -0.83 9.24 10.51
CA GLY A 107 -0.08 10.42 10.92
C GLY A 107 1.18 10.11 11.74
N ALA A 108 1.34 8.87 12.21
CA ALA A 108 2.51 8.45 12.97
C ALA A 108 3.80 8.37 12.12
N ALA A 109 3.69 8.30 10.80
CA ALA A 109 4.83 8.25 9.88
C ALA A 109 4.55 9.03 8.59
N GLU A 110 5.51 9.84 8.13
CA GLU A 110 5.33 10.74 6.97
C GLU A 110 5.00 9.98 5.68
N GLY A 111 5.69 8.87 5.42
CA GLY A 111 5.47 8.06 4.22
C GLY A 111 4.10 7.39 4.23
N ALA A 112 3.68 6.85 5.38
CA ALA A 112 2.34 6.30 5.54
C ALA A 112 1.26 7.38 5.33
N GLY A 113 1.41 8.56 5.94
CA GLY A 113 0.47 9.69 5.78
C GLY A 113 0.31 10.16 4.34
N ALA A 114 1.34 10.01 3.50
CA ALA A 114 1.29 10.34 2.07
C ALA A 114 0.67 9.23 1.20
N SER A 115 0.35 8.07 1.76
CA SER A 115 -0.02 6.85 1.01
C SER A 115 -1.52 6.59 0.92
N GLY A 116 -2.38 7.61 1.14
CA GLY A 116 -3.84 7.42 1.25
C GLY A 116 -4.48 6.68 0.07
N ALA A 117 -4.17 7.03 -1.18
CA ALA A 117 -4.71 6.33 -2.34
C ALA A 117 -4.18 4.89 -2.49
N CYS A 118 -2.92 4.65 -2.10
CA CYS A 118 -2.33 3.31 -2.11
C CYS A 118 -3.02 2.42 -1.06
N LEU A 119 -3.25 2.98 0.13
CA LEU A 119 -3.95 2.32 1.21
C LEU A 119 -5.36 1.90 0.80
N LEU A 120 -6.12 2.81 0.18
CA LEU A 120 -7.47 2.50 -0.30
C LEU A 120 -7.44 1.41 -1.38
N TYR A 121 -6.45 1.43 -2.27
CA TYR A 121 -6.29 0.37 -3.27
C TYR A 121 -6.02 -0.99 -2.63
N ASP A 122 -5.12 -1.05 -1.66
CA ASP A 122 -4.85 -2.29 -0.94
C ASP A 122 -6.02 -2.73 -0.07
N ALA A 123 -6.78 -1.80 0.51
CA ALA A 123 -8.02 -2.10 1.24
C ALA A 123 -9.07 -2.73 0.31
N ILE A 124 -9.25 -2.20 -0.91
CA ILE A 124 -10.11 -2.82 -1.94
C ILE A 124 -9.66 -4.26 -2.22
N ARG A 125 -8.35 -4.49 -2.37
CA ARG A 125 -7.80 -5.83 -2.63
C ARG A 125 -8.01 -6.78 -1.46
N VAL A 126 -7.88 -6.28 -0.23
CA VAL A 126 -8.13 -7.05 0.99
C VAL A 126 -9.61 -7.40 1.10
N SER A 127 -10.52 -6.43 0.98
CA SER A 127 -11.95 -6.68 1.10
C SER A 127 -12.49 -7.57 -0.02
N ALA A 128 -11.92 -7.49 -1.23
CA ALA A 128 -12.26 -8.40 -2.32
C ALA A 128 -11.54 -9.75 -2.28
N ALA A 129 -10.83 -10.10 -1.20
CA ALA A 129 -10.01 -11.32 -1.13
C ALA A 129 -10.84 -12.61 -1.26
N ASP A 130 -12.10 -12.59 -0.83
CA ASP A 130 -13.07 -13.67 -0.99
C ASP A 130 -13.67 -13.76 -2.42
N GLY A 131 -13.31 -12.81 -3.29
CA GLY A 131 -13.74 -12.69 -4.67
C GLY A 131 -14.87 -11.69 -4.93
N VAL A 132 -15.43 -11.04 -3.89
CA VAL A 132 -16.52 -10.06 -4.04
C VAL A 132 -16.30 -8.86 -3.12
N LEU A 133 -16.13 -7.67 -3.69
CA LEU A 133 -16.24 -6.43 -2.92
C LEU A 133 -17.72 -6.11 -2.67
N ALA A 134 -18.18 -6.28 -1.43
CA ALA A 134 -19.56 -6.03 -1.05
C ALA A 134 -19.87 -4.51 -1.04
N PRO A 135 -21.14 -4.10 -1.28
CA PRO A 135 -21.52 -2.68 -1.21
C PRO A 135 -21.18 -2.02 0.12
N GLY A 136 -21.33 -2.74 1.24
CA GLY A 136 -20.98 -2.22 2.57
C GLY A 136 -19.48 -1.94 2.73
N GLU A 137 -18.62 -2.85 2.26
CA GLU A 137 -17.16 -2.64 2.27
C GLU A 137 -16.77 -1.44 1.41
N LEU A 138 -17.39 -1.29 0.24
CA LEU A 138 -17.16 -0.14 -0.62
C LEU A 138 -17.58 1.18 0.05
N GLU A 139 -18.74 1.21 0.72
CA GLU A 139 -19.19 2.38 1.49
C GLU A 139 -18.17 2.78 2.57
N GLN A 140 -17.54 1.80 3.22
CA GLN A 140 -16.53 2.03 4.27
C GLN A 140 -15.19 2.51 3.70
N ILE A 141 -14.72 1.92 2.59
CA ILE A 141 -13.54 2.39 1.86
C ILE A 141 -13.75 3.83 1.39
N GLU A 142 -14.93 4.12 0.89
CA GLU A 142 -15.30 5.45 0.47
C GLU A 142 -15.37 6.46 1.64
N ALA A 143 -15.85 6.05 2.82
CA ALA A 143 -15.79 6.87 4.03
C ALA A 143 -14.35 7.13 4.48
N ALA A 144 -13.48 6.11 4.40
CA ALA A 144 -12.04 6.27 4.63
C ALA A 144 -11.42 7.24 3.62
N ALA A 145 -11.83 7.20 2.35
CA ALA A 145 -11.35 8.12 1.32
C ALA A 145 -11.63 9.58 1.66
N ASP A 146 -12.82 9.89 2.16
CA ASP A 146 -13.17 11.25 2.61
C ASP A 146 -12.26 11.71 3.77
N LEU A 147 -11.96 10.81 4.70
CA LEU A 147 -11.03 11.09 5.80
C LEU A 147 -9.64 11.40 5.28
N LEU A 148 -9.16 10.65 4.29
CA LEU A 148 -7.82 10.76 3.70
C LEU A 148 -7.71 11.86 2.63
N GLY A 149 -8.83 12.51 2.28
CA GLY A 149 -8.86 13.53 1.23
C GLY A 149 -8.68 12.96 -0.19
N VAL A 150 -9.01 11.68 -0.39
CA VAL A 150 -9.02 11.03 -1.70
C VAL A 150 -10.43 11.14 -2.27
N GLY A 151 -10.57 11.67 -3.49
CA GLY A 151 -11.87 11.86 -4.11
C GLY A 151 -12.58 10.54 -4.45
N ARG A 152 -13.92 10.52 -4.33
CA ARG A 152 -14.75 9.35 -4.67
C ARG A 152 -14.55 8.86 -6.12
N ASP A 153 -14.35 9.79 -7.06
CA ASP A 153 -14.01 9.45 -8.46
C ASP A 153 -12.69 8.68 -8.57
N ALA A 154 -11.72 8.94 -7.68
CA ALA A 154 -10.48 8.18 -7.62
C ALA A 154 -10.73 6.78 -7.02
N VAL A 155 -11.58 6.65 -5.99
CA VAL A 155 -11.97 5.35 -5.44
C VAL A 155 -12.64 4.47 -6.50
N ALA A 156 -13.59 5.03 -7.26
CA ALA A 156 -14.23 4.30 -8.35
C ALA A 156 -13.23 3.80 -9.40
N GLN A 157 -12.23 4.62 -9.75
CA GLN A 157 -11.15 4.20 -10.65
C GLN A 157 -10.25 3.12 -10.03
N LEU A 158 -9.97 3.18 -8.72
CA LEU A 158 -9.21 2.14 -8.03
C LEU A 158 -9.94 0.80 -8.03
N VAL A 159 -11.27 0.80 -7.83
CA VAL A 159 -12.10 -0.41 -7.94
C VAL A 159 -12.05 -0.98 -9.36
N GLU A 160 -12.17 -0.11 -10.38
CA GLU A 160 -12.06 -0.53 -11.79
C GLU A 160 -10.68 -1.13 -12.09
N ILE A 161 -9.60 -0.49 -11.63
CA ILE A 161 -8.23 -1.01 -11.78
C ILE A 161 -8.11 -2.39 -11.14
N HIS A 162 -8.63 -2.57 -9.91
CA HIS A 162 -8.58 -3.86 -9.23
C HIS A 162 -9.27 -4.97 -10.04
N GLN A 163 -10.45 -4.70 -10.58
CA GLN A 163 -11.20 -5.64 -11.42
C GLN A 163 -10.42 -5.99 -12.70
N GLN A 164 -9.88 -4.98 -13.37
CA GLN A 164 -9.06 -5.18 -14.57
C GLN A 164 -7.78 -5.98 -14.28
N GLU A 165 -7.10 -5.70 -13.15
CA GLU A 165 -5.93 -6.46 -12.72
C GLU A 165 -6.28 -7.91 -12.43
N ALA A 166 -7.39 -8.20 -11.75
CA ALA A 166 -7.84 -9.56 -11.47
C ALA A 166 -8.08 -10.35 -12.78
N GLU A 167 -8.74 -9.75 -13.76
CA GLU A 167 -8.96 -10.35 -15.08
C GLU A 167 -7.63 -10.61 -15.82
N LEU A 168 -6.73 -9.63 -15.82
CA LEU A 168 -5.41 -9.76 -16.47
C LEU A 168 -4.54 -10.81 -15.79
N VAL A 169 -4.55 -10.88 -14.46
CA VAL A 169 -3.82 -11.88 -13.68
C VAL A 169 -4.37 -13.28 -13.95
N LYS A 170 -5.70 -13.44 -13.94
CA LYS A 170 -6.34 -14.71 -14.30
C LYS A 170 -5.94 -15.16 -15.70
N ARG A 171 -6.03 -14.27 -16.68
CA ARG A 171 -5.60 -14.54 -18.07
C ARG A 171 -4.12 -14.91 -18.14
N ARG A 172 -3.26 -14.23 -17.37
CA ARG A 172 -1.82 -14.57 -17.29
C ARG A 172 -1.62 -15.98 -16.76
N PHE A 173 -2.35 -16.39 -15.72
CA PHE A 173 -2.27 -17.75 -15.19
C PHE A 173 -2.69 -18.80 -16.22
N GLU A 174 -3.79 -18.58 -16.92
CA GLU A 174 -4.26 -19.49 -17.98
C GLU A 174 -3.29 -19.58 -19.17
N LEU A 175 -2.58 -18.51 -19.50
CA LEU A 175 -1.57 -18.52 -20.58
C LEU A 175 -0.25 -19.17 -20.15
N CYS A 176 0.24 -18.87 -18.95
CA CYS A 176 1.50 -19.42 -18.44
C CYS A 176 1.37 -20.87 -18.00
N TYR A 177 0.19 -21.26 -17.49
CA TYR A 177 -0.12 -22.59 -17.01
C TYR A 177 -1.53 -23.01 -17.52
N PRO A 178 -1.64 -23.44 -18.78
CA PRO A 178 -2.94 -23.77 -19.40
C PRO A 178 -3.71 -24.90 -18.70
N ASP A 179 -2.98 -25.82 -18.07
CA ASP A 179 -3.56 -26.83 -17.19
C ASP A 179 -3.31 -26.43 -15.73
N ALA A 180 -4.37 -26.03 -15.04
CA ALA A 180 -4.30 -25.57 -13.65
C ALA A 180 -3.81 -26.68 -12.69
N GLU A 181 -4.10 -27.94 -13.00
CA GLU A 181 -3.68 -29.10 -12.20
C GLU A 181 -2.20 -29.42 -12.39
N SER A 182 -1.57 -28.86 -13.44
CA SER A 182 -0.15 -29.06 -13.76
C SER A 182 0.78 -27.99 -13.17
N ARG A 183 0.27 -27.07 -12.36
CA ARG A 183 1.09 -26.03 -11.74
C ARG A 183 2.14 -26.68 -10.83
N PRO A 184 3.42 -26.30 -10.94
CA PRO A 184 4.53 -27.06 -10.35
C PRO A 184 4.71 -26.87 -8.83
N PHE A 185 3.95 -25.97 -8.21
CA PHE A 185 3.99 -25.62 -6.79
C PHE A 185 2.57 -25.45 -6.24
#